data_AF-A0A9R1S0N2-F1
#
_entry.id   AF-A0A9R1S0N2-F1
#
_cell.length_a   1.000
_cell.length_b   1.000
_cell.length_c   1.000
_cell.angle_alpha   90.00
_cell.angle_beta   90.00
_cell.angle_gamma   90.00
#
_symmetry.space_group_name_H-M   'P 1'
#
loop_
_entity.id
_entity.type
_entity.pdbx_description
1 polymer ?
#
loop_
_entity_poly.entity_id
_entity_poly.type
_entity_poly.pdbx_seq_one_letter_code
_entity_poly.pdbx_strand_id
1 'polypeptide(L)'
;MDTQIWYAIFSTVFGGVSGALSHVGEIRTLGMLRVRFKSMPDAFRKCHVAAHKEQALDVRSFFCVWNSFINSLREEDFISNREKDMLMAPSSSSNLPVVPWPPFLLASKVPTALHMAMSSKEGDEHELIEKIKLDKDRYNAVIECYESLKIIVVCLLLDYNDKRIVHDIDKIVRNSMQNNTLLDDFEMAEIGKVSNTLAKLLQLLCFDSILQ
;
A
#
# COMPACT_ATOMS: atom_id res chain seq x y z
N MET A 1 2.37 29.78 42.84
CA MET A 1 1.95 29.75 41.42
C MET A 1 2.70 28.58 40.81
N ASP A 2 1.96 27.57 40.35
CA ASP A 2 2.49 26.24 40.08
C ASP A 2 3.44 26.25 38.88
N THR A 3 4.68 25.79 39.06
CA THR A 3 5.69 25.71 37.98
C THR A 3 5.19 24.83 36.83
N GLN A 4 4.29 23.89 37.13
CA GLN A 4 3.61 23.05 36.15
C GLN A 4 2.69 23.85 35.21
N ILE A 5 1.94 24.82 35.75
CA ILE A 5 1.07 25.71 34.96
C ILE A 5 1.93 26.59 34.04
N TRP A 6 3.05 27.09 34.54
CA TRP A 6 3.99 27.90 33.76
C TRP A 6 4.66 27.08 32.64
N TYR A 7 5.09 25.86 32.93
CA TYR A 7 5.67 24.96 31.94
C TYR A 7 4.66 24.56 30.86
N ALA A 8 3.41 24.28 31.24
CA ALA A 8 2.32 23.98 30.30
C ALA A 8 2.11 25.16 29.33
N ILE A 9 1.91 26.38 29.85
CA ILE A 9 1.69 27.58 29.02
C ILE A 9 2.89 27.84 28.10
N PHE A 10 4.11 27.77 28.64
CA PHE A 10 5.33 28.02 27.88
C PHE A 10 5.57 26.96 26.78
N SER A 11 5.38 25.69 27.10
CA SER A 11 5.50 24.58 26.14
C SER A 11 4.45 24.64 25.04
N THR A 12 3.21 25.05 25.34
CA THR A 12 2.16 25.26 24.35
C THR A 12 2.49 26.42 23.40
N VAL A 13 2.96 27.56 23.93
CA VAL A 13 3.33 28.72 23.10
C VAL A 13 4.56 28.41 22.25
N PHE A 14 5.60 27.81 22.82
CA PHE A 14 6.81 27.48 22.08
C PHE A 14 6.59 26.35 21.08
N GLY A 15 5.82 25.32 21.45
CA GLY A 15 5.37 24.27 20.54
C GLY A 15 4.51 24.83 19.40
N GLY A 16 3.63 25.78 19.70
CA GLY A 16 2.81 26.48 18.70
C GLY A 16 3.64 27.34 17.74
N VAL A 17 4.60 28.12 18.25
CA VAL A 17 5.50 28.97 17.44
C VAL A 17 6.46 28.11 16.61
N SER A 18 7.07 27.07 17.19
CA SER A 18 7.92 26.13 16.46
C SER A 18 7.12 25.38 15.40
N GLY A 19 5.89 24.97 15.71
CA GLY A 19 4.99 24.34 14.75
C GLY A 19 4.66 25.26 13.57
N ALA A 20 4.29 26.52 13.86
CA ALA A 20 3.99 27.51 12.84
C ALA A 20 5.21 27.84 11.95
N LEU A 21 6.40 28.01 12.54
CA LEU A 21 7.65 28.28 11.80
C LEU A 21 8.09 27.09 10.94
N SER A 22 7.89 25.87 11.43
CA SER A 22 8.14 24.64 10.68
C SER A 22 7.04 24.29 9.67
N HIS A 23 6.04 25.17 9.47
CA HIS A 23 4.89 24.93 8.59
C HIS A 23 4.14 23.62 8.94
N VAL A 24 4.18 23.21 10.22
CA VAL A 24 3.47 22.05 10.74
C VAL A 24 1.97 22.38 10.72
N GLY A 25 1.26 21.78 9.77
CA GLY A 25 -0.12 22.14 9.40
C GLY A 25 -0.31 22.45 7.91
N GLU A 26 0.76 22.44 7.11
CA GLU A 26 0.68 22.61 5.65
C GLU A 26 0.13 21.36 4.94
N ILE A 27 0.28 20.16 5.53
CA ILE A 27 -0.33 18.94 4.99
C ILE A 27 -1.83 18.98 5.28
N ARG A 28 -2.58 19.63 4.39
CA ARG A 28 -4.04 19.79 4.48
C ARG A 28 -4.81 18.74 3.69
N THR A 29 -4.12 17.91 2.92
CA THR A 29 -4.75 16.91 2.06
C THR A 29 -3.95 15.61 2.03
N LEU A 30 -4.66 14.50 1.81
CA LEU A 30 -4.07 13.18 1.58
C LEU A 30 -3.10 13.18 0.39
N GLY A 31 -3.33 14.04 -0.62
CA GLY A 31 -2.44 14.21 -1.77
C GLY A 31 -1.08 14.78 -1.38
N MET A 32 -1.04 15.79 -0.51
CA MET A 32 0.21 16.35 0.01
C MET A 32 0.95 15.35 0.90
N LEU A 33 0.21 14.61 1.73
CA LEU A 33 0.78 13.54 2.54
C LEU A 33 1.42 12.46 1.65
N ARG A 34 0.72 12.01 0.60
CA ARG A 34 1.22 11.01 -0.36
C ARG A 34 2.55 11.43 -1.00
N VAL A 35 2.66 12.69 -1.43
CA VAL A 35 3.91 13.19 -2.06
C VAL A 35 5.07 13.18 -1.06
N ARG A 36 4.83 13.64 0.18
CA ARG A 36 5.87 13.68 1.23
C ARG A 36 6.23 12.29 1.74
N PHE A 37 5.26 11.38 1.83
CA PHE A 37 5.48 10.02 2.30
C PHE A 37 6.52 9.28 1.45
N LYS A 38 6.59 9.57 0.14
CA LYS A 38 7.58 8.94 -0.76
C LYS A 38 9.02 9.17 -0.33
N SER A 39 9.34 10.30 0.29
CA SER A 39 10.69 10.61 0.76
C SER A 39 10.93 10.26 2.24
N MET A 40 9.87 9.99 3.01
CA MET A 40 9.97 9.73 4.45
C MET A 40 10.77 8.46 4.81
N PRO A 41 10.53 7.28 4.20
CA PRO A 41 11.33 6.08 4.50
C PRO A 41 12.82 6.27 4.22
N ASP A 42 13.15 6.96 3.13
CA ASP A 42 14.54 7.21 2.74
C ASP A 42 15.22 8.22 3.66
N ALA A 43 14.51 9.27 4.06
CA ALA A 43 15.00 10.23 5.05
C ALA A 43 15.21 9.56 6.41
N PHE A 44 14.27 8.73 6.86
CA PHE A 44 14.38 7.96 8.10
C PHE A 44 15.61 7.06 8.09
N ARG A 45 15.83 6.33 6.99
CA ARG A 45 17.02 5.48 6.81
C ARG A 45 18.32 6.30 6.91
N LYS A 46 18.38 7.45 6.23
CA LYS A 46 19.57 8.34 6.26
C LYS A 46 19.84 8.87 7.66
N CYS A 47 18.82 9.34 8.37
CA CYS A 47 18.95 9.83 9.75
C CYS A 47 19.41 8.72 10.69
N HIS A 48 18.87 7.51 10.57
CA HIS A 48 19.30 6.38 11.40
C HIS A 48 20.76 6.00 11.16
N VAL A 49 21.18 5.88 9.89
CA VAL A 49 22.57 5.56 9.53
C VAL A 49 23.54 6.63 10.07
N ALA A 50 23.16 7.92 9.99
CA ALA A 50 23.97 9.01 10.53
C ALA A 50 24.09 8.97 12.06
N ALA A 51 23.05 8.54 12.77
CA ALA A 51 23.01 8.49 14.23
C ALA A 51 23.70 7.24 14.82
N HIS A 52 23.54 6.07 14.19
CA HIS A 52 23.92 4.78 14.80
C HIS A 52 25.07 4.05 14.10
N LYS A 53 25.62 4.54 12.98
CA LYS A 53 26.74 3.92 12.21
C LYS A 53 26.57 2.41 11.90
N GLU A 54 25.35 1.89 11.97
CA GLU A 54 25.03 0.49 11.68
C GLU A 54 24.09 0.36 10.47
N GLN A 55 23.90 -0.90 10.05
CA GLN A 55 23.26 -1.36 8.81
C GLN A 55 22.04 -0.55 8.36
N ALA A 56 21.91 -0.43 7.02
CA ALA A 56 20.74 0.16 6.38
C ALA A 56 19.46 -0.55 6.83
N LEU A 57 18.61 0.19 7.54
CA LEU A 57 17.29 -0.29 7.96
C LEU A 57 16.39 -0.58 6.74
N ASP A 58 15.62 -1.66 6.85
CA ASP A 58 14.60 -2.04 5.87
C ASP A 58 13.40 -1.08 5.92
N VAL A 59 12.69 -0.92 4.81
CA VAL A 59 11.46 -0.10 4.75
C VAL A 59 10.40 -0.63 5.73
N ARG A 60 10.39 -1.93 6.02
CA ARG A 60 9.48 -2.52 7.03
C ARG A 60 9.74 -1.98 8.44
N SER A 61 10.97 -1.61 8.81
CA SER A 61 11.23 -1.05 10.14
C SER A 61 10.71 0.39 10.25
N PHE A 62 10.74 1.16 9.15
CA PHE A 62 10.05 2.45 9.08
C PHE A 62 8.55 2.29 9.31
N PHE A 63 7.93 1.27 8.74
CA PHE A 63 6.51 1.00 8.97
C PHE A 63 6.15 0.71 10.43
N CYS A 64 7.03 0.10 11.22
CA CYS A 64 6.81 -0.06 12.66
C CYS A 64 6.70 1.30 13.38
N VAL A 65 7.59 2.24 13.05
CA VAL A 65 7.59 3.60 13.62
C VAL A 65 6.38 4.38 13.12
N TRP A 66 6.10 4.31 11.82
CA TRP A 66 4.94 4.94 11.20
C TRP A 66 3.63 4.47 11.83
N ASN A 67 3.44 3.16 11.99
CA ASN A 67 2.24 2.60 12.61
C ASN A 67 2.08 3.04 14.06
N SER A 68 3.19 3.17 14.80
CA SER A 68 3.17 3.71 16.16
C SER A 68 2.73 5.18 16.16
N PHE A 69 3.25 5.99 15.24
CA PHE A 69 2.84 7.38 15.07
C PHE A 69 1.35 7.52 14.72
N ILE A 70 0.83 6.71 13.79
CA ILE A 70 -0.59 6.70 13.42
C ILE A 70 -1.46 6.25 14.60
N ASN A 71 -1.03 5.29 15.41
CA ASN A 71 -1.74 4.90 16.63
C ASN A 71 -1.80 6.04 17.64
N SER A 72 -0.70 6.76 17.88
CA SER A 72 -0.70 7.93 18.77
C SER A 72 -1.63 9.04 18.26
N LEU A 73 -1.66 9.31 16.95
CA LEU A 73 -2.63 10.26 16.38
C LEU A 73 -4.08 9.84 16.64
N ARG A 74 -4.35 8.53 16.62
CA ARG A 74 -5.68 8.02 16.94
C ARG A 74 -5.99 8.13 18.43
N GLU A 75 -5.04 7.80 19.31
CA GLU A 75 -5.20 7.87 20.77
C GLU A 75 -5.48 9.29 21.26
N GLU A 76 -4.88 10.29 20.61
CA GLU A 76 -5.09 11.72 20.86
C GLU A 76 -6.31 12.30 20.10
N ASP A 77 -7.18 11.44 19.54
CA ASP A 77 -8.40 11.82 18.79
C ASP A 77 -8.18 12.76 17.58
N PHE A 78 -6.97 12.83 17.02
CA PHE A 78 -6.71 13.65 15.81
C PHE A 78 -7.22 13.04 14.52
N ILE A 79 -7.41 11.71 14.48
CA ILE A 79 -7.90 10.97 13.32
C ILE A 79 -8.97 9.97 13.73
N SER A 80 -9.91 9.67 12.84
CA SER A 80 -10.91 8.62 13.03
C SER A 80 -10.31 7.20 12.88
N ASN A 81 -11.04 6.18 13.34
CA ASN A 81 -10.68 4.78 13.11
C ASN A 81 -10.50 4.47 11.62
N ARG A 82 -11.39 5.00 10.77
CA ARG A 82 -11.33 4.81 9.31
C ARG A 82 -10.07 5.44 8.71
N GLU A 83 -9.68 6.62 9.15
CA GLU A 83 -8.45 7.28 8.69
C GLU A 83 -7.21 6.54 9.16
N LYS A 84 -7.20 6.06 10.41
CA LYS A 84 -6.15 5.17 10.92
C LYS A 84 -5.99 3.94 10.02
N ASP A 85 -7.07 3.22 9.73
CA ASP A 85 -7.02 2.01 8.91
C ASP A 85 -6.48 2.26 7.50
N MET A 86 -6.77 3.44 6.93
CA MET A 86 -6.26 3.85 5.62
C MET A 86 -4.78 4.25 5.63
N LEU A 87 -4.29 4.77 6.77
CA LEU A 87 -2.93 5.29 6.93
C LEU A 87 -1.93 4.23 7.40
N MET A 88 -2.40 3.22 8.13
CA MET A 88 -1.57 2.13 8.63
C MET A 88 -0.89 1.36 7.49
N ALA A 89 0.38 1.05 7.67
CA ALA A 89 1.10 0.11 6.82
C ALA A 89 0.73 -1.33 7.25
N PRO A 90 0.51 -2.27 6.31
CA PRO A 90 0.26 -3.66 6.65
C PRO A 90 1.46 -4.25 7.41
N SER A 91 1.16 -5.07 8.42
CA SER A 91 2.16 -5.60 9.35
C SER A 91 3.33 -6.27 8.63
N SER A 92 4.54 -6.02 9.13
CA SER A 92 5.81 -6.58 8.63
C SER A 92 5.88 -8.11 8.69
N SER A 93 4.93 -8.77 9.34
CA SER A 93 4.76 -10.22 9.44
C SER A 93 3.96 -10.85 8.29
N SER A 94 3.54 -10.07 7.30
CA SER A 94 2.82 -10.63 6.15
C SER A 94 3.74 -11.57 5.36
N ASN A 95 3.23 -12.77 5.04
CA ASN A 95 3.89 -13.77 4.19
C ASN A 95 3.97 -13.33 2.71
N LEU A 96 3.72 -12.05 2.42
CA LEU A 96 3.77 -11.49 1.08
C LEU A 96 5.23 -11.34 0.65
N PRO A 97 5.58 -11.79 -0.56
CA PRO A 97 6.93 -11.61 -1.13
C PRO A 97 7.23 -10.15 -1.47
N VAL A 98 6.22 -9.27 -1.41
CA VAL A 98 6.28 -7.85 -1.79
C VAL A 98 6.06 -7.00 -0.55
N VAL A 99 6.70 -5.83 -0.49
CA VAL A 99 6.48 -4.86 0.59
C VAL A 99 5.07 -4.28 0.45
N PRO A 100 4.16 -4.55 1.40
CA PRO A 100 2.81 -4.07 1.31
C PRO A 100 2.77 -2.60 1.71
N TRP A 101 2.33 -1.74 0.80
CA TRP A 101 2.31 -0.29 1.06
C TRP A 101 0.97 0.12 1.69
N PRO A 102 0.94 1.17 2.52
CA PRO A 102 -0.31 1.69 3.07
C PRO A 102 -1.39 1.96 1.99
N PRO A 103 -2.67 1.63 2.25
CA PRO A 103 -3.76 1.78 1.28
C PRO A 103 -3.87 3.18 0.68
N PHE A 104 -3.60 4.23 1.46
CA PHE A 104 -3.68 5.61 0.98
C PHE A 104 -2.71 5.95 -0.17
N LEU A 105 -1.62 5.18 -0.35
CA LEU A 105 -0.69 5.34 -1.47
C LEU A 105 -1.21 4.65 -2.74
N LEU A 106 -1.91 3.53 -2.54
CA LEU A 106 -2.37 2.63 -3.60
C LEU A 106 -3.77 2.96 -4.12
N ALA A 107 -4.50 3.85 -3.43
CA ALA A 107 -5.83 4.27 -3.83
C ALA A 107 -5.86 4.75 -5.30
N SER A 108 -6.82 4.21 -6.05
CA SER A 108 -7.06 4.34 -7.50
C SER A 108 -5.99 3.76 -8.45
N LYS A 109 -4.87 3.24 -7.95
CA LYS A 109 -3.78 2.74 -8.79
C LYS A 109 -4.14 1.45 -9.53
N VAL A 110 -4.73 0.48 -8.82
CA VAL A 110 -5.16 -0.80 -9.40
C VAL A 110 -6.27 -0.62 -10.45
N PRO A 111 -7.39 0.10 -10.17
CA PRO A 111 -8.40 0.35 -11.20
C PRO A 111 -7.86 1.10 -12.43
N THR A 112 -6.93 2.04 -12.23
CA THR A 112 -6.29 2.75 -13.35
C THR A 112 -5.44 1.81 -14.21
N ALA A 113 -4.65 0.94 -13.58
CA ALA A 113 -3.86 -0.06 -14.29
C ALA A 113 -4.74 -1.06 -15.05
N LEU A 114 -5.84 -1.50 -14.43
CA LEU A 114 -6.84 -2.37 -15.06
C LEU A 114 -7.44 -1.71 -16.30
N HIS A 115 -7.85 -0.45 -16.19
CA HIS A 115 -8.37 0.31 -17.34
C HIS A 115 -7.34 0.42 -18.47
N MET A 116 -6.07 0.67 -18.13
CA MET A 116 -5.00 0.72 -19.13
C MET A 116 -4.86 -0.61 -19.86
N ALA A 117 -4.84 -1.73 -19.14
CA ALA A 117 -4.76 -3.07 -19.70
C ALA A 117 -5.95 -3.42 -20.61
N MET A 118 -7.17 -3.03 -20.22
CA MET A 118 -8.37 -3.25 -21.04
C MET A 118 -8.39 -2.41 -22.34
N SER A 119 -7.67 -1.29 -22.37
CA SER A 119 -7.62 -0.37 -23.51
C SER A 119 -6.44 -0.60 -24.47
N SER A 120 -5.46 -1.41 -24.06
CA SER A 120 -4.28 -1.76 -24.87
C SER A 120 -4.63 -2.77 -25.96
N LYS A 121 -3.96 -2.65 -27.11
CA LYS A 121 -4.11 -3.57 -28.25
C LYS A 121 -3.05 -4.66 -28.20
N GLU A 122 -3.33 -5.78 -28.87
CA GLU A 122 -2.35 -6.83 -29.16
C GLU A 122 -1.09 -6.22 -29.79
N GLY A 123 0.09 -6.57 -29.27
CA GLY A 123 1.38 -6.01 -29.69
C GLY A 123 1.88 -4.76 -28.94
N ASP A 124 1.05 -4.05 -28.18
CA ASP A 124 1.45 -2.83 -27.43
C ASP A 124 1.96 -3.14 -26.00
N GLU A 125 2.39 -4.38 -25.73
CA GLU A 125 2.69 -4.86 -24.36
C GLU A 125 3.84 -4.09 -23.70
N HIS A 126 4.89 -3.79 -24.47
CA HIS A 126 6.00 -2.99 -23.97
C HIS A 126 5.52 -1.60 -23.52
N GLU A 127 4.64 -0.96 -24.30
CA GLU A 127 4.10 0.35 -23.97
C GLU A 127 3.20 0.28 -22.72
N LEU A 128 2.39 -0.78 -22.59
CA LEU A 128 1.56 -0.99 -21.40
C LEU A 128 2.42 -1.17 -20.14
N ILE A 129 3.42 -2.05 -20.20
CA ILE A 129 4.31 -2.34 -19.06
C ILE A 129 5.10 -1.09 -18.69
N GLU A 130 5.62 -0.35 -19.66
CA GLU A 130 6.34 0.91 -19.44
C GLU A 130 5.42 1.97 -18.81
N LYS A 131 4.20 2.13 -19.33
CA LYS A 131 3.18 2.97 -18.71
C LYS A 131 2.96 2.55 -17.26
N ILE A 132 2.70 1.28 -16.97
CA ILE A 132 2.46 0.82 -15.60
C ILE A 132 3.66 1.14 -14.69
N LYS A 133 4.88 0.84 -15.15
CA LYS A 133 6.15 1.05 -14.42
C LYS A 133 6.51 2.53 -14.21
N LEU A 134 6.01 3.45 -15.04
CA LEU A 134 6.23 4.90 -14.89
C LEU A 134 5.83 5.40 -13.50
N ASP A 135 4.79 4.81 -12.91
CA ASP A 135 4.36 5.09 -11.54
C ASP A 135 4.70 3.90 -10.65
N LYS A 136 5.79 4.04 -9.88
CA LYS A 136 6.27 3.00 -8.96
C LYS A 136 5.19 2.52 -7.99
N ASP A 137 4.33 3.43 -7.51
CA ASP A 137 3.25 3.04 -6.60
C ASP A 137 2.21 2.19 -7.34
N ARG A 138 1.93 2.50 -8.61
CA ARG A 138 1.01 1.71 -9.44
C ARG A 138 1.55 0.33 -9.72
N TYR A 139 2.82 0.23 -10.12
CA TYR A 139 3.45 -1.08 -10.34
C TYR A 139 3.41 -1.92 -9.05
N ASN A 140 3.81 -1.33 -7.92
CA ASN A 140 3.74 -2.01 -6.62
C ASN A 140 2.31 -2.43 -6.26
N ALA A 141 1.32 -1.54 -6.48
CA ALA A 141 -0.08 -1.84 -6.19
C ALA A 141 -0.61 -3.03 -7.00
N VAL A 142 -0.27 -3.11 -8.29
CA VAL A 142 -0.69 -4.21 -9.17
C VAL A 142 -0.10 -5.54 -8.70
N ILE A 143 1.22 -5.54 -8.42
CA ILE A 143 1.93 -6.74 -7.98
C ILE A 143 1.42 -7.18 -6.59
N GLU A 144 1.27 -6.26 -5.65
CA GLU A 144 0.74 -6.52 -4.31
C GLU A 144 -0.70 -7.07 -4.37
N CYS A 145 -1.55 -6.47 -5.19
CA CYS A 145 -2.94 -6.92 -5.40
C CYS A 145 -2.97 -8.36 -5.94
N TYR A 146 -2.17 -8.65 -6.97
CA TYR A 146 -2.09 -9.98 -7.56
C TYR A 146 -1.62 -11.04 -6.54
N GLU A 147 -0.53 -10.79 -5.83
CA GLU A 147 0.00 -11.73 -4.84
C GLU A 147 -0.97 -11.93 -3.67
N SER A 148 -1.60 -10.86 -3.20
CA SER A 148 -2.58 -10.92 -2.12
C SER A 148 -3.83 -11.72 -2.52
N LEU A 149 -4.37 -11.45 -3.70
CA LEU A 149 -5.52 -12.16 -4.24
C LEU A 149 -5.24 -13.65 -4.41
N LYS A 150 -4.07 -14.00 -4.94
CA LYS A 150 -3.66 -15.40 -5.07
C LYS A 150 -3.62 -16.10 -3.71
N ILE A 151 -3.01 -15.47 -2.69
CA ILE A 151 -2.97 -16.04 -1.33
C ILE A 151 -4.38 -16.24 -0.79
N ILE A 152 -5.25 -15.22 -0.91
CA ILE A 152 -6.65 -15.31 -0.45
C ILE A 152 -7.37 -16.48 -1.13
N VAL A 153 -7.30 -16.58 -2.46
CA VAL A 153 -7.94 -17.66 -3.23
C VAL A 153 -7.38 -19.02 -2.80
N VAL A 154 -6.06 -19.19 -2.71
CA VAL A 154 -5.44 -20.45 -2.26
C VAL A 154 -5.85 -20.82 -0.83
N CYS A 155 -5.99 -19.84 0.07
CA CYS A 155 -6.42 -20.06 1.45
C CYS A 155 -7.90 -20.48 1.55
N LEU A 156 -8.76 -19.99 0.65
CA LEU A 156 -10.18 -20.36 0.61
C LEU A 156 -10.43 -21.76 0.05
N LEU A 157 -9.54 -22.23 -0.83
CA LEU A 157 -9.63 -23.57 -1.40
C LEU A 157 -9.24 -24.63 -0.36
N LEU A 158 -10.07 -25.66 -0.23
CA LEU A 158 -9.79 -26.79 0.66
C LEU A 158 -8.98 -27.86 -0.08
N ASP A 159 -9.40 -28.20 -1.30
CA ASP A 159 -8.85 -29.31 -2.07
C ASP A 159 -7.50 -29.00 -2.74
N TYR A 160 -6.62 -30.00 -2.74
CA TYR A 160 -5.30 -29.90 -3.37
C TYR A 160 -5.39 -29.72 -4.89
N ASN A 161 -6.38 -30.35 -5.54
CA ASN A 161 -6.57 -30.23 -6.98
C ASN A 161 -6.91 -28.80 -7.39
N ASP A 162 -7.79 -28.13 -6.64
CA ASP A 162 -8.18 -26.75 -6.91
C ASP A 162 -7.02 -25.78 -6.68
N LYS A 163 -6.24 -26.00 -5.60
CA LYS A 163 -4.99 -25.25 -5.37
C LYS A 163 -4.01 -25.42 -6.52
N ARG A 164 -3.90 -26.63 -7.08
CA ARG A 164 -3.01 -26.91 -8.21
C ARG A 164 -3.41 -26.09 -9.44
N ILE A 165 -4.71 -25.95 -9.72
CA ILE A 165 -5.20 -25.11 -10.82
C ILE A 165 -4.76 -23.66 -10.64
N VAL A 166 -4.87 -23.10 -9.42
CA VAL A 166 -4.42 -21.72 -9.14
C VAL A 166 -2.91 -21.57 -9.34
N HIS A 167 -2.12 -22.57 -8.92
CA HIS A 167 -0.68 -22.58 -9.14
C HIS A 167 -0.31 -22.71 -10.64
N ASP A 168 -1.05 -23.50 -11.40
CA ASP A 168 -0.86 -23.65 -12.84
C ASP A 168 -1.17 -22.33 -13.57
N ILE A 169 -2.24 -21.64 -13.18
CA ILE A 169 -2.56 -20.29 -13.69
C ILE A 169 -1.44 -19.30 -13.33
N ASP A 170 -0.96 -19.29 -12.08
CA ASP A 170 0.14 -18.41 -11.66
C ASP A 170 1.40 -18.65 -12.48
N LYS A 171 1.70 -19.91 -12.83
CA LYS A 171 2.83 -20.27 -13.67
C LYS A 171 2.66 -19.75 -15.10
N ILE A 172 1.47 -19.87 -15.69
CA ILE A 172 1.19 -19.34 -17.03
C ILE A 172 1.37 -17.81 -17.03
N VAL A 173 0.75 -17.10 -16.08
CA VAL A 173 0.85 -15.64 -15.96
C VAL A 173 2.31 -15.19 -15.82
N ARG A 174 3.12 -15.85 -14.99
CA ARG A 174 4.55 -15.50 -14.83
C ARG A 174 5.35 -15.76 -16.09
N ASN A 175 5.09 -16.84 -16.81
CA ASN A 175 5.78 -17.15 -18.06
C ASN A 175 5.46 -16.10 -19.14
N SER A 176 4.19 -15.72 -19.28
CA SER A 176 3.77 -14.67 -20.22
C SER A 176 4.40 -13.32 -19.89
N MET A 177 4.47 -12.96 -18.61
CA MET A 177 5.16 -11.75 -18.15
C MET A 177 6.67 -11.76 -18.42
N GLN A 178 7.33 -12.93 -18.41
CA GLN A 178 8.76 -13.06 -18.72
C GLN A 178 9.01 -12.98 -20.23
N ASN A 179 8.11 -13.55 -21.02
CA ASN A 179 8.21 -13.58 -22.48
C ASN A 179 7.69 -12.28 -23.14
N ASN A 180 7.04 -11.39 -22.39
CA ASN A 180 6.32 -10.22 -22.87
C ASN A 180 5.24 -10.59 -23.90
N THR A 181 4.46 -11.64 -23.60
CA THR A 181 3.35 -12.14 -24.41
C THR A 181 2.02 -12.12 -23.65
N LEU A 182 1.92 -11.38 -22.55
CA LEU A 182 0.68 -11.27 -21.76
C LEU A 182 -0.51 -10.79 -22.59
N LEU A 183 -0.34 -9.84 -23.51
CA LEU A 183 -1.43 -9.35 -24.36
C LEU A 183 -1.83 -10.35 -25.45
N ASP A 184 -0.92 -11.26 -25.81
CA ASP A 184 -1.17 -12.29 -26.82
C ASP A 184 -1.75 -13.57 -26.19
N ASP A 185 -1.34 -13.89 -24.96
CA ASP A 185 -1.75 -15.10 -24.22
C ASP A 185 -3.08 -14.93 -23.49
N PHE A 186 -3.49 -13.68 -23.19
CA PHE A 186 -4.69 -13.39 -22.41
C PHE A 186 -5.56 -12.31 -23.04
N GLU A 187 -6.86 -12.58 -23.11
CA GLU A 187 -7.84 -11.59 -23.54
C GLU A 187 -8.07 -10.54 -22.43
N MET A 188 -7.43 -9.38 -22.56
CA MET A 188 -7.55 -8.29 -21.59
C MET A 188 -8.98 -7.72 -21.47
N ALA A 189 -9.87 -7.95 -22.42
CA ALA A 189 -11.28 -7.59 -22.28
C ALA A 189 -11.97 -8.41 -21.15
N GLU A 190 -11.55 -9.66 -20.96
CA GLU A 190 -12.14 -10.58 -20.00
C GLU A 190 -11.57 -10.40 -18.58
N ILE A 191 -10.38 -9.81 -18.44
CA ILE A 191 -9.77 -9.53 -17.13
C ILE A 191 -10.65 -8.59 -16.28
N GLY A 192 -11.43 -7.71 -16.91
CA GLY A 192 -12.43 -6.89 -16.24
C GLY A 192 -13.53 -7.72 -15.57
N LYS A 193 -13.98 -8.81 -16.21
CA LYS A 193 -14.98 -9.73 -15.63
C LYS A 193 -14.40 -10.50 -14.44
N VAL A 194 -13.15 -10.95 -14.55
CA VAL A 194 -12.42 -11.60 -13.45
C VAL A 194 -12.30 -10.63 -12.26
N SER A 195 -11.85 -9.40 -12.51
CA SER A 195 -11.74 -8.36 -11.48
C SER A 195 -13.08 -8.08 -10.79
N ASN A 196 -14.18 -8.00 -11.54
CA ASN A 196 -15.51 -7.79 -10.97
C ASN A 196 -15.98 -8.97 -10.11
N THR A 197 -15.66 -10.20 -10.52
CA THR A 197 -16.00 -11.40 -9.77
C THR A 197 -15.20 -11.49 -8.48
N LEU A 198 -13.90 -11.19 -8.54
CA LEU A 198 -13.03 -11.13 -7.35
C LEU A 198 -13.47 -10.01 -6.40
N ALA A 199 -13.87 -8.84 -6.91
CA ALA A 199 -14.41 -7.77 -6.09
C ALA A 199 -15.68 -8.20 -5.33
N LYS A 200 -16.59 -8.93 -6.00
CA LYS A 200 -17.77 -9.52 -5.34
C LYS A 200 -17.38 -10.55 -4.28
N LEU A 201 -16.42 -11.42 -4.56
CA LEU A 201 -15.91 -12.39 -3.59
C LEU A 201 -15.34 -11.69 -2.34
N LEU A 202 -14.49 -10.67 -2.52
CA LEU A 202 -13.93 -9.90 -1.41
C LEU A 202 -15.03 -9.19 -0.59
N GLN A 203 -16.06 -8.66 -1.24
CA GLN A 203 -17.20 -8.08 -0.53
C GLN A 203 -17.88 -9.12 0.36
N LEU A 204 -18.16 -10.33 -0.15
CA LEU A 204 -18.77 -11.40 0.63
C LEU A 204 -17.92 -11.79 1.85
N LEU A 205 -16.60 -11.93 1.68
CA LEU A 205 -15.68 -12.24 2.78
C LEU A 205 -15.64 -11.14 3.86
N CYS A 206 -15.74 -9.87 3.45
CA CYS A 206 -15.84 -8.75 4.38
C CYS A 206 -17.17 -8.73 5.13
N PHE A 207 -18.27 -9.15 4.52
CA PHE A 207 -19.57 -9.23 5.21
C PHE A 207 -19.59 -10.35 6.25
N ASP A 208 -19.03 -11.52 5.94
CA ASP A 208 -18.99 -12.65 6.88
C ASP A 208 -18.08 -12.39 8.09
N SER A 209 -16.99 -11.62 7.92
CA SER A 209 -16.10 -11.25 9.02
C SER A 209 -16.65 -10.15 9.95
N ILE A 210 -17.75 -9.49 9.59
CA ILE A 210 -18.47 -8.52 10.44
C ILE A 210 -19.58 -9.21 11.27
N LEU A 211 -19.98 -10.43 10.89
CA LEU A 211 -21.06 -11.21 11.52
C LEU A 211 -20.57 -12.23 12.57
N GLN A 212 -19.27 -12.23 12.88
CA GLN A 212 -18.63 -13.13 13.85
C GLN A 212 -17.96 -12.33 14.96
#